data_AF-A0AAW7U7A5-F1
#
_entry.id   AF-A0AAW7U7A5-F1
#
_cell.length_a   1.000
_cell.length_b   1.000
_cell.length_c   1.000
_cell.angle_alpha   90.00
_cell.angle_beta   90.00
_cell.angle_gamma   90.00
#
_symmetry.space_group_name_H-M   'P 1'
#
loop_
_entity.id
_entity.type
_entity.pdbx_description
1 polymer ?
#
loop_
_entity_poly.entity_id
_entity_poly.type
_entity_poly.pdbx_seq_one_letter_code
_entity_poly.pdbx_strand_id
1 'polypeptide(L)'
;MPDFTVTDWLLFILLSLPILATLLPLVNHNHWAFRIFDFPRLQIAAFSLLCVVLNYALQANNHPVFVAFEILNILCFFYQLKEIAAYTRLSRPEVMRYRGKDDNRTVSLITGNVLTSNRRADLLLAQVRQYRPDVVLTLESDEWWEGQLAPLEHEYGYGYTVKIPLDNLYGMHLYSRLPLRNVEIRHWVAEDIPSIVAEMQLHSGEWIRIYCLHPMPPSPTEADTSTDRDAELLLVGKEIAKNNHSVLVFGDLNDVAWSRTSRLFQQISGLLDPRKGRGLYNTFHAEYPLLRWPLDHIFHSSDFMMSEIKVLPYIGSDHFPVYGKFQFSPPAEAVQEKEEADAEEKQEAEEKIAEAEPIKEVVEEKYNGKSEE
;
A
#
# COMPACT_ATOMS: atom_id res chain seq x y z
N MET A 1 -3.46 -34.24 -37.70
CA MET A 1 -3.50 -33.42 -36.47
C MET A 1 -4.48 -34.11 -35.54
N PRO A 2 -4.24 -34.22 -34.23
CA PRO A 2 -5.27 -34.75 -33.35
C PRO A 2 -6.54 -33.91 -33.49
N ASP A 3 -7.68 -34.55 -33.72
CA ASP A 3 -8.97 -33.86 -33.81
C ASP A 3 -9.40 -33.45 -32.41
N PHE A 4 -8.97 -32.25 -31.99
CA PHE A 4 -9.41 -31.66 -30.73
C PHE A 4 -10.90 -31.32 -30.80
N THR A 5 -11.62 -31.75 -29.77
CA THR A 5 -13.03 -31.42 -29.59
C THR A 5 -13.20 -29.95 -29.20
N VAL A 6 -14.44 -29.44 -29.25
CA VAL A 6 -14.75 -28.09 -28.74
C VAL A 6 -14.37 -27.96 -27.26
N THR A 7 -14.59 -29.01 -26.46
CA THR A 7 -14.20 -29.05 -25.04
C THR A 7 -12.68 -28.94 -24.86
N ASP A 8 -11.90 -29.63 -25.71
CA ASP A 8 -10.44 -29.56 -25.68
C ASP A 8 -9.94 -28.13 -25.96
N TRP A 9 -10.53 -27.45 -26.95
CA TRP A 9 -10.18 -26.06 -27.26
C TRP A 9 -10.56 -25.08 -26.14
N LEU A 10 -11.74 -25.24 -25.53
CA LEU A 10 -12.16 -24.41 -24.40
C LEU A 10 -11.23 -24.60 -23.20
N LEU A 11 -10.87 -25.85 -22.91
CA LEU A 11 -9.97 -26.16 -21.81
C LEU A 11 -8.55 -25.66 -22.07
N PHE A 12 -8.06 -25.76 -23.30
CA PHE A 12 -6.78 -25.20 -23.69
C PHE A 12 -6.73 -23.68 -23.46
N ILE A 13 -7.79 -22.95 -23.83
CA ILE A 13 -7.90 -21.51 -23.56
C ILE A 13 -7.88 -21.25 -22.05
N LEU A 14 -8.70 -21.97 -21.27
CA LEU A 14 -8.76 -21.80 -19.82
C LEU A 14 -7.40 -22.04 -19.14
N LEU A 15 -6.69 -23.11 -19.51
CA LEU A 15 -5.36 -23.42 -19.00
C LEU A 15 -4.30 -22.37 -19.39
N SER A 16 -4.48 -21.67 -20.52
CA SER A 16 -3.54 -20.67 -21.01
C SER A 16 -3.60 -19.35 -20.23
N LEU A 17 -4.79 -18.95 -19.80
CA LEU A 17 -5.02 -17.65 -19.14
C LEU A 17 -4.17 -17.41 -17.88
N PRO A 18 -4.15 -18.29 -16.87
CA PRO A 18 -3.34 -18.07 -15.66
C PRO A 18 -1.83 -18.13 -15.93
N ILE A 19 -1.40 -18.90 -16.96
CA ILE A 19 -0.01 -18.95 -17.38
C ILE A 19 0.40 -17.59 -17.95
N LEU A 20 -0.39 -17.04 -18.89
CA LEU A 20 -0.13 -15.71 -19.45
C LEU A 20 -0.16 -14.63 -18.38
N ALA A 21 -1.15 -14.65 -17.49
CA ALA A 21 -1.24 -13.74 -16.35
C ALA A 21 -0.02 -13.83 -15.42
N THR A 22 0.57 -15.02 -15.26
CA THR A 22 1.78 -15.19 -14.45
C THR A 22 3.05 -14.74 -15.17
N LEU A 23 3.14 -14.95 -16.49
CA LEU A 23 4.33 -14.64 -17.27
C LEU A 23 4.44 -13.15 -17.63
N LEU A 24 3.32 -12.43 -17.80
CA LEU A 24 3.34 -11.03 -18.22
C LEU A 24 4.11 -10.12 -17.26
N PRO A 25 3.86 -10.10 -15.93
CA PRO A 25 4.61 -9.25 -15.01
C PRO A 25 6.10 -9.59 -14.87
N LEU A 26 6.52 -10.79 -15.31
CA LEU A 26 7.94 -11.17 -15.32
C LEU A 26 8.73 -10.44 -16.41
N VAL A 27 8.04 -9.92 -17.42
CA VAL A 27 8.63 -8.98 -18.36
C VAL A 27 8.79 -7.65 -17.64
N ASN A 28 10.04 -7.18 -17.49
CA ASN A 28 10.35 -5.93 -16.81
C ASN A 28 9.92 -4.72 -17.65
N HIS A 29 8.61 -4.48 -17.74
CA HIS A 29 8.00 -3.43 -18.53
C HIS A 29 6.98 -2.66 -17.67
N ASN A 30 7.11 -1.33 -17.64
CA ASN A 30 6.36 -0.47 -16.70
C ASN A 30 4.89 -0.24 -17.10
N HIS A 31 4.51 -0.55 -18.34
CA HIS A 31 3.14 -0.37 -18.85
C HIS A 31 2.10 -1.18 -18.05
N TRP A 32 0.98 -0.55 -17.70
CA TRP A 32 -0.05 -1.09 -16.81
C TRP A 32 -0.54 -2.50 -17.22
N ALA A 33 -0.66 -2.79 -18.52
CA ALA A 33 -1.12 -4.09 -19.04
C ALA A 33 -0.21 -5.27 -18.64
N PHE A 34 1.09 -5.03 -18.39
CA PHE A 34 2.01 -6.03 -17.85
C PHE A 34 1.91 -6.10 -16.32
N ARG A 35 1.79 -4.94 -15.67
CA ARG A 35 1.79 -4.79 -14.21
C ARG A 35 0.47 -5.22 -13.56
N ILE A 36 -0.67 -5.16 -14.26
CA ILE A 36 -2.00 -5.44 -13.69
C ILE A 36 -2.10 -6.84 -13.07
N PHE A 37 -1.35 -7.82 -13.58
CA PHE A 37 -1.35 -9.19 -13.04
C PHE A 37 -0.45 -9.36 -11.81
N ASP A 38 0.29 -8.33 -11.38
CA ASP A 38 0.92 -8.31 -10.05
C ASP A 38 -0.13 -8.21 -8.93
N PHE A 39 -1.33 -7.71 -9.21
CA PHE A 39 -2.34 -7.41 -8.20
C PHE A 39 -3.14 -8.66 -7.76
N PRO A 40 -3.75 -9.45 -8.67
CA PRO A 40 -4.64 -10.54 -8.28
C PRO A 40 -3.92 -11.88 -8.06
N ARG A 41 -2.77 -11.90 -7.36
CA ARG A 41 -1.94 -13.13 -7.24
C ARG A 41 -2.68 -14.31 -6.62
N LEU A 42 -3.45 -14.07 -5.56
CA LEU A 42 -4.25 -15.12 -4.90
C LEU A 42 -5.31 -15.70 -5.86
N GLN A 43 -5.91 -14.84 -6.68
CA GLN A 43 -6.93 -15.22 -7.65
C GLN A 43 -6.31 -15.98 -8.83
N ILE A 44 -5.14 -15.57 -9.32
CA ILE A 44 -4.39 -16.31 -10.34
C ILE A 44 -4.01 -17.69 -9.79
N ALA A 45 -3.56 -17.79 -8.54
CA ALA A 45 -3.28 -19.08 -7.90
C ALA A 45 -4.54 -19.96 -7.85
N ALA A 46 -5.64 -19.44 -7.30
CA ALA A 46 -6.90 -20.18 -7.22
C ALA A 46 -7.40 -20.63 -8.60
N PHE A 47 -7.30 -19.76 -9.60
CA PHE A 47 -7.72 -20.07 -10.97
C PHE A 47 -6.80 -21.11 -11.63
N SER A 48 -5.49 -21.05 -11.38
CA SER A 48 -4.53 -22.07 -11.84
C SER A 48 -4.90 -23.45 -11.27
N LEU A 49 -5.19 -23.52 -9.97
CA LEU A 49 -5.60 -24.76 -9.30
C LEU A 49 -6.95 -25.26 -9.84
N LEU A 50 -7.92 -24.36 -10.06
CA LEU A 50 -9.20 -24.72 -10.66
C LEU A 50 -9.01 -25.32 -12.06
N CYS A 51 -8.14 -24.75 -12.89
CA CYS A 51 -7.86 -25.27 -14.23
C CYS A 51 -7.26 -26.69 -14.18
N VAL A 52 -6.36 -26.98 -13.24
CA VAL A 52 -5.81 -28.34 -13.00
C VAL A 52 -6.93 -29.32 -12.63
N VAL A 53 -7.80 -28.94 -11.69
CA VAL A 53 -8.92 -29.78 -11.25
C VAL A 53 -9.91 -30.04 -12.39
N LEU A 54 -10.24 -29.03 -13.19
CA LEU A 54 -11.14 -29.16 -14.33
C LEU A 54 -10.53 -30.05 -15.43
N ASN A 55 -9.24 -29.91 -15.71
CA ASN A 55 -8.54 -30.77 -16.68
C ASN A 55 -8.61 -32.24 -16.29
N TYR A 56 -8.36 -32.53 -15.00
CA TYR A 56 -8.47 -33.87 -14.44
C TYR A 56 -9.91 -34.40 -14.45
N ALA A 57 -10.88 -33.60 -13.99
CA ALA A 57 -12.29 -34.02 -13.84
C ALA A 57 -12.99 -34.26 -15.19
N LEU A 58 -12.67 -33.47 -16.21
CA LEU A 58 -13.22 -33.61 -17.55
C LEU A 58 -12.55 -34.73 -18.35
N GLN A 59 -11.53 -35.40 -17.78
CA GLN A 59 -10.71 -36.41 -18.44
C GLN A 59 -10.27 -35.93 -19.81
N ALA A 60 -9.67 -34.74 -19.83
CA ALA A 60 -9.19 -34.11 -21.04
C ALA A 60 -8.30 -35.06 -21.84
N ASN A 61 -8.30 -34.88 -23.15
CA ASN A 61 -7.53 -35.69 -24.09
C ASN A 61 -6.10 -35.98 -23.56
N ASN A 62 -5.67 -37.25 -23.61
CA ASN A 62 -4.32 -37.69 -23.18
C ASN A 62 -3.17 -37.11 -24.03
N HIS A 63 -3.46 -36.14 -24.91
CA HIS A 63 -2.46 -35.44 -25.69
C HIS A 63 -1.45 -34.75 -24.74
N PRO A 64 -0.12 -34.89 -24.97
CA PRO A 64 0.92 -34.37 -24.08
C PRO A 64 0.83 -32.87 -23.77
N VAL A 65 0.16 -32.09 -24.62
CA VAL A 65 -0.05 -30.65 -24.42
C VAL A 65 -0.85 -30.35 -23.15
N PHE A 66 -1.91 -31.12 -22.85
CA PHE A 66 -2.73 -30.88 -21.66
C PHE A 66 -1.96 -31.19 -20.39
N VAL A 67 -1.16 -32.26 -20.40
CA VAL A 67 -0.24 -32.60 -19.30
C VAL A 67 0.80 -31.49 -19.09
N ALA A 68 1.37 -30.94 -20.16
CA ALA A 68 2.33 -29.85 -20.06
C ALA A 68 1.70 -28.58 -19.46
N PHE A 69 0.50 -28.20 -19.91
CA PHE A 69 -0.23 -27.04 -19.39
C PHE A 69 -0.68 -27.24 -17.94
N GLU A 70 -1.02 -28.47 -17.55
CA GLU A 70 -1.32 -28.82 -16.16
C GLU A 70 -0.10 -28.62 -15.26
N ILE A 71 1.07 -29.13 -15.67
CA ILE A 71 2.34 -28.91 -14.96
C ILE A 71 2.64 -27.41 -14.85
N LEU A 72 2.48 -26.65 -15.94
CA LEU A 72 2.68 -25.20 -15.93
C LEU A 72 1.72 -24.49 -14.97
N ASN A 73 0.45 -24.90 -14.89
CA ASN A 73 -0.51 -24.34 -13.94
C ASN A 73 -0.16 -24.67 -12.49
N ILE A 74 0.35 -25.88 -12.22
CA ILE A 74 0.87 -26.25 -10.89
C ILE A 74 2.05 -25.35 -10.53
N LEU A 75 2.98 -25.11 -11.46
CA LEU A 75 4.10 -24.19 -11.26
C LEU A 75 3.62 -22.74 -11.03
N CYS A 76 2.65 -22.26 -11.80
CA CYS A 76 2.04 -20.95 -11.62
C CYS A 76 1.38 -20.82 -10.24
N PHE A 77 0.63 -21.83 -9.80
CA PHE A 77 0.02 -21.86 -8.47
C PHE A 77 1.07 -21.67 -7.36
N PHE A 78 2.14 -22.46 -7.37
CA PHE A 78 3.19 -22.34 -6.37
C PHE A 78 3.98 -21.04 -6.48
N TYR A 79 4.22 -20.55 -7.70
CA TYR A 79 4.88 -19.26 -7.92
C TYR A 79 4.06 -18.09 -7.34
N GLN A 80 2.76 -18.05 -7.63
CA GLN A 80 1.88 -17.00 -7.12
C GLN A 80 1.76 -17.05 -5.59
N LEU A 81 1.69 -18.26 -5.00
CA LEU A 81 1.71 -18.41 -3.54
C LEU A 81 3.03 -17.97 -2.92
N LYS A 82 4.17 -18.25 -3.59
CA LYS A 82 5.49 -17.80 -3.13
C LYS A 82 5.56 -16.28 -3.03
N GLU A 83 5.08 -15.56 -4.04
CA GLU A 83 5.16 -14.09 -4.05
C GLU A 83 4.33 -13.44 -2.95
N ILE A 84 3.22 -14.06 -2.52
CA ILE A 84 2.40 -13.55 -1.40
C ILE A 84 2.71 -14.22 -0.04
N ALA A 85 3.64 -15.17 0.01
CA ALA A 85 3.88 -16.00 1.20
C ALA A 85 4.27 -15.17 2.42
N ALA A 86 5.06 -14.10 2.23
CA ALA A 86 5.47 -13.17 3.27
C ALA A 86 4.27 -12.53 3.99
N TYR A 87 3.14 -12.39 3.32
CA TYR A 87 1.91 -11.76 3.83
C TYR A 87 0.90 -12.77 4.39
N THR A 88 1.33 -13.99 4.67
CA THR A 88 0.51 -15.01 5.32
C THR A 88 0.92 -15.21 6.77
N ARG A 89 0.04 -15.80 7.57
CA ARG A 89 0.36 -16.21 8.96
C ARG A 89 1.35 -17.37 9.05
N LEU A 90 1.77 -17.93 7.91
CA LEU A 90 2.76 -19.01 7.84
C LEU A 90 4.19 -18.45 7.92
N SER A 91 4.39 -17.19 7.55
CA SER A 91 5.68 -16.51 7.63
C SER A 91 5.92 -15.94 9.02
N ARG A 92 7.20 -15.84 9.42
CA ARG A 92 7.59 -15.16 10.66
C ARG A 92 7.20 -13.68 10.56
N PRO A 93 6.58 -13.08 11.60
CA PRO A 93 6.35 -11.65 11.64
C PRO A 93 7.66 -10.87 11.53
N GLU A 94 7.73 -9.93 10.60
CA GLU A 94 8.87 -9.02 10.44
C GLU A 94 8.94 -8.05 11.62
N VAL A 95 7.82 -7.37 11.90
CA VAL A 95 7.69 -6.49 13.06
C VAL A 95 7.34 -7.31 14.31
N MET A 96 7.99 -7.05 15.44
CA MET A 96 7.69 -7.60 16.75
C MET A 96 6.31 -7.15 17.23
N ARG A 97 5.62 -8.05 17.94
CA ARG A 97 4.31 -7.72 18.53
C ARG A 97 4.48 -7.10 19.91
N TYR A 98 3.94 -5.90 20.10
CA TYR A 98 3.78 -5.32 21.44
C TYR A 98 2.59 -5.99 22.15
N ARG A 99 2.81 -6.41 23.40
CA ARG A 99 1.79 -7.03 24.27
C ARG A 99 1.60 -6.28 25.59
N GLY A 100 2.27 -5.14 25.75
CA GLY A 100 2.13 -4.30 26.93
C GLY A 100 0.81 -3.54 26.92
N LYS A 101 0.61 -2.71 27.94
CA LYS A 101 -0.49 -1.75 27.97
C LYS A 101 -0.10 -0.53 27.14
N ASP A 102 -1.11 0.13 26.57
CA ASP A 102 -0.88 1.41 25.93
C ASP A 102 -0.32 2.42 26.95
N ASP A 103 0.63 3.23 26.50
CA ASP A 103 1.23 4.30 27.27
C ASP A 103 1.46 5.55 26.39
N ASN A 104 2.20 6.53 26.92
CA ASN A 104 2.44 7.79 26.23
C ASN A 104 3.29 7.66 24.94
N ARG A 105 3.88 6.49 24.68
CA ARG A 105 4.62 6.16 23.46
C ARG A 105 3.80 5.31 22.48
N THR A 106 2.56 4.99 22.82
CA THR A 106 1.64 4.35 21.89
C THR A 106 1.02 5.40 20.97
N VAL A 107 1.02 5.12 19.68
CA VAL A 107 0.41 5.96 18.64
C VAL A 107 -0.52 5.11 17.78
N SER A 108 -1.66 5.69 17.41
CA SER A 108 -2.68 5.06 16.58
C SER A 108 -3.11 5.98 15.45
N LEU A 109 -3.40 5.40 14.30
CA LEU A 109 -3.84 6.14 13.12
C LEU A 109 -4.95 5.41 12.37
N ILE A 110 -5.80 6.18 11.70
CA ILE A 110 -6.66 5.70 10.62
C ILE A 110 -6.21 6.38 9.33
N THR A 111 -5.96 5.62 8.29
CA THR A 111 -5.80 6.12 6.92
C THR A 111 -6.92 5.56 6.06
N GLY A 112 -7.46 6.35 5.13
CA GLY A 112 -8.42 5.83 4.18
C GLY A 112 -8.57 6.71 2.95
N ASN A 113 -8.45 6.11 1.78
CA ASN A 113 -8.98 6.67 0.54
C ASN A 113 -10.52 6.72 0.64
N VAL A 114 -11.07 7.94 0.62
CA VAL A 114 -12.50 8.16 0.85
C VAL A 114 -13.33 8.15 -0.42
N LEU A 115 -12.67 8.11 -1.59
CA LEU A 115 -13.22 8.31 -2.92
C LEU A 115 -13.94 9.66 -3.06
N THR A 116 -13.43 10.56 -3.91
CA THR A 116 -13.90 11.96 -3.96
C THR A 116 -15.42 12.06 -4.15
N SER A 117 -16.04 11.16 -4.91
CA SER A 117 -17.48 11.14 -5.19
C SER A 117 -18.36 10.57 -4.06
N ASN A 118 -17.78 9.84 -3.11
CA ASN A 118 -18.49 9.24 -1.98
C ASN A 118 -19.02 10.32 -1.04
N ARG A 119 -20.23 10.13 -0.52
CA ARG A 119 -20.91 11.09 0.37
C ARG A 119 -21.22 10.52 1.76
N ARG A 120 -20.58 9.41 2.15
CA ARG A 120 -20.80 8.69 3.41
C ARG A 120 -19.78 9.02 4.51
N ALA A 121 -19.53 10.32 4.73
CA ALA A 121 -18.64 10.80 5.79
C ALA A 121 -19.09 10.34 7.19
N ASP A 122 -20.39 10.10 7.39
CA ASP A 122 -20.96 9.55 8.62
C ASP A 122 -20.33 8.22 9.04
N LEU A 123 -20.00 7.36 8.07
CA LEU A 123 -19.40 6.05 8.32
C LEU A 123 -17.95 6.16 8.76
N LEU A 124 -17.15 7.02 8.13
CA LEU A 124 -15.78 7.28 8.55
C LEU A 124 -15.76 7.93 9.95
N LEU A 125 -16.59 8.95 10.19
CA LEU A 125 -16.70 9.58 11.51
C LEU A 125 -17.13 8.58 12.60
N ALA A 126 -17.98 7.60 12.27
CA ALA A 126 -18.33 6.53 13.21
C ALA A 126 -17.12 5.67 13.59
N GLN A 127 -16.24 5.36 12.64
CA GLN A 127 -14.98 4.65 12.91
C GLN A 127 -14.05 5.51 13.76
N VAL A 128 -13.88 6.80 13.44
CA VAL A 128 -13.05 7.71 14.24
C VAL A 128 -13.57 7.79 15.69
N ARG A 129 -14.90 7.88 15.91
CA ARG A 129 -15.48 7.84 17.26
C ARG A 129 -15.24 6.52 17.99
N GLN A 130 -15.33 5.39 17.28
CA GLN A 130 -15.16 4.06 17.88
C GLN A 130 -13.71 3.79 18.28
N TYR A 131 -12.76 4.11 17.40
CA TYR A 131 -11.35 3.78 17.59
C TYR A 131 -10.56 4.90 18.28
N ARG A 132 -11.02 6.16 18.17
CA ARG A 132 -10.37 7.37 18.69
C ARG A 132 -8.87 7.44 18.39
N PRO A 133 -8.44 7.31 17.11
CA PRO A 133 -7.03 7.31 16.76
C PRO A 133 -6.37 8.65 17.12
N ASP A 134 -5.04 8.67 17.21
CA ASP A 134 -4.28 9.90 17.39
C ASP A 134 -4.22 10.72 16.09
N VAL A 135 -4.23 10.03 14.95
CA VAL A 135 -4.14 10.62 13.61
C VAL A 135 -5.23 10.05 12.69
N VAL A 136 -5.82 10.90 11.85
CA VAL A 136 -6.71 10.50 10.75
C VAL A 136 -6.18 11.12 9.46
N LEU A 137 -5.93 10.29 8.46
CA LEU A 137 -5.58 10.70 7.09
C LEU A 137 -6.71 10.30 6.14
N THR A 138 -7.20 11.25 5.36
CA THR A 138 -8.10 10.98 4.23
C THR A 138 -7.39 11.30 2.92
N LEU A 139 -7.58 10.43 1.92
CA LEU A 139 -7.08 10.57 0.55
C LEU A 139 -8.27 10.61 -0.41
N GLU A 140 -8.09 11.19 -1.59
CA GLU A 140 -9.19 11.53 -2.51
C GLU A 140 -10.29 12.36 -1.85
N SER A 141 -9.91 13.44 -1.18
CA SER A 141 -10.83 14.29 -0.42
C SER A 141 -10.81 15.74 -0.91
N ASP A 142 -12.00 16.26 -1.19
CA ASP A 142 -12.26 17.61 -1.72
C ASP A 142 -12.78 18.56 -0.61
N GLU A 143 -13.20 19.78 -1.01
CA GLU A 143 -13.78 20.77 -0.09
C GLU A 143 -15.07 20.26 0.58
N TRP A 144 -15.83 19.39 -0.09
CA TRP A 144 -17.04 18.80 0.50
C TRP A 144 -16.66 17.89 1.67
N TRP A 145 -15.66 17.03 1.48
CA TRP A 145 -15.10 16.19 2.53
C TRP A 145 -14.52 17.03 3.67
N GLU A 146 -13.79 18.10 3.38
CA GLU A 146 -13.29 19.02 4.41
C GLU A 146 -14.42 19.52 5.32
N GLY A 147 -15.51 20.00 4.71
CA GLY A 147 -16.68 20.49 5.44
C GLY A 147 -17.38 19.42 6.27
N GLN A 148 -17.46 18.18 5.78
CA GLN A 148 -18.04 17.07 6.54
C GLN A 148 -17.14 16.57 7.67
N LEU A 149 -15.82 16.74 7.55
CA LEU A 149 -14.83 16.33 8.55
C LEU A 149 -14.54 17.41 9.59
N ALA A 150 -15.11 18.61 9.47
CA ALA A 150 -15.03 19.69 10.45
C ALA A 150 -15.34 19.27 11.92
N PRO A 151 -16.24 18.30 12.22
CA PRO A 151 -16.42 17.80 13.59
C PRO A 151 -15.15 17.19 14.22
N LEU A 152 -14.20 16.70 13.42
CA LEU A 152 -12.92 16.20 13.95
C LEU A 152 -12.18 17.31 14.71
N GLU A 153 -12.12 18.50 14.12
CA GLU A 153 -11.49 19.68 14.74
C GLU A 153 -12.32 20.23 15.88
N HIS A 154 -13.60 20.49 15.62
CA HIS A 154 -14.43 21.28 16.53
C HIS A 154 -15.01 20.47 17.71
N GLU A 155 -15.16 19.16 17.56
CA GLU A 155 -15.80 18.31 18.56
C GLU A 155 -14.88 17.20 19.08
N TYR A 156 -14.05 16.60 18.23
CA TYR A 156 -13.30 15.39 18.61
C TYR A 156 -11.86 15.67 19.05
N GLY A 157 -11.41 16.92 18.97
CA GLY A 157 -10.14 17.40 19.51
C GLY A 157 -8.92 17.14 18.63
N TYR A 158 -9.12 17.01 17.31
CA TYR A 158 -8.02 16.96 16.33
C TYR A 158 -7.61 18.39 15.96
N GLY A 159 -6.88 19.06 16.86
CA GLY A 159 -6.53 20.48 16.72
C GLY A 159 -5.43 20.78 15.70
N TYR A 160 -4.58 19.79 15.37
CA TYR A 160 -3.47 19.97 14.44
C TYR A 160 -3.86 19.40 13.08
N THR A 161 -4.08 20.27 12.10
CA THR A 161 -4.61 19.88 10.79
C THR A 161 -3.77 20.36 9.63
N VAL A 162 -3.71 19.52 8.58
CA VAL A 162 -3.15 19.86 7.27
C VAL A 162 -4.20 19.52 6.24
N LYS A 163 -4.65 20.51 5.47
CA LYS A 163 -5.81 20.37 4.58
C LYS A 163 -5.44 20.81 3.17
N ILE A 164 -5.60 19.90 2.23
CA ILE A 164 -5.27 20.09 0.82
C ILE A 164 -6.47 19.56 0.01
N PRO A 165 -7.63 20.25 0.08
CA PRO A 165 -8.80 19.83 -0.66
C PRO A 165 -8.57 20.03 -2.16
N LEU A 166 -8.56 18.96 -2.94
CA LEU A 166 -8.42 19.02 -4.39
C LEU A 166 -9.52 18.20 -5.07
N ASP A 167 -10.04 18.71 -6.18
CA ASP A 167 -11.02 18.03 -7.03
C ASP A 167 -10.32 17.35 -8.23
N ASN A 168 -9.22 16.66 -7.96
CA ASN A 168 -8.41 15.95 -8.96
C ASN A 168 -8.03 14.52 -8.52
N LEU A 169 -8.74 13.95 -7.54
CA LEU A 169 -8.43 12.68 -6.86
C LEU A 169 -7.22 12.73 -5.93
N TYR A 170 -6.37 13.75 -5.95
CA TYR A 170 -5.16 13.79 -5.10
C TYR A 170 -5.32 14.65 -3.84
N GLY A 171 -6.53 15.11 -3.54
CA GLY A 171 -6.82 15.89 -2.35
C GLY A 171 -6.66 15.07 -1.06
N MET A 172 -6.07 15.65 -0.04
CA MET A 172 -5.78 14.94 1.22
C MET A 172 -5.95 15.82 2.46
N HIS A 173 -6.37 15.21 3.55
CA HIS A 173 -6.49 15.88 4.85
C HIS A 173 -5.86 15.04 5.96
N LEU A 174 -4.99 15.66 6.74
CA LEU A 174 -4.41 15.11 7.95
C LEU A 174 -5.02 15.81 9.16
N TYR A 175 -5.63 15.04 10.05
CA TYR A 175 -6.17 15.48 11.33
C TYR A 175 -5.42 14.79 12.45
N SER A 176 -4.80 15.55 13.35
CA SER A 176 -3.98 15.00 14.44
C SER A 176 -4.39 15.59 15.79
N ARG A 177 -4.40 14.71 16.81
CA ARG A 177 -4.51 15.08 18.23
C ARG A 177 -3.13 15.36 18.83
N LEU A 178 -2.08 14.95 18.14
CA LEU A 178 -0.67 15.13 18.50
C LEU A 178 -0.10 16.38 17.81
N PRO A 179 0.74 17.18 18.51
CA PRO A 179 1.37 18.35 17.92
C PRO A 179 2.14 18.02 16.64
N LEU A 180 1.98 18.88 15.62
CA LEU A 180 2.72 18.83 14.36
C LEU A 180 3.66 20.03 14.26
N ARG A 181 4.83 19.85 13.65
CA ARG A 181 5.74 20.95 13.26
C ARG A 181 6.47 20.61 11.97
N ASN A 182 7.17 21.60 11.41
CA ASN A 182 7.91 21.45 10.15
C ASN A 182 7.03 20.82 9.07
N VAL A 183 5.79 21.31 8.96
CA VAL A 183 4.81 20.77 8.02
C VAL A 183 5.13 21.31 6.62
N GLU A 184 5.36 20.38 5.71
CA GLU A 184 5.69 20.64 4.32
C GLU A 184 4.72 19.88 3.42
N ILE A 185 4.18 20.58 2.43
CA ILE A 185 3.51 19.96 1.29
C ILE A 185 4.58 19.76 0.23
N ARG A 186 4.75 18.51 -0.22
CA ARG A 186 5.79 18.12 -1.17
C ARG A 186 5.20 17.51 -2.42
N HIS A 187 5.80 17.88 -3.54
CA HIS A 187 5.45 17.39 -4.87
C HIS A 187 6.68 16.67 -5.42
N TRP A 188 6.68 15.34 -5.33
CA TRP A 188 7.88 14.53 -5.59
C TRP A 188 8.16 14.36 -7.08
N VAL A 189 7.11 14.09 -7.86
CA VAL A 189 7.21 13.78 -9.29
C VAL A 189 6.30 14.68 -10.13
N ALA A 190 5.08 14.99 -9.67
CA ALA A 190 4.12 15.86 -10.36
C ALA A 190 3.66 17.02 -9.46
N GLU A 191 3.47 18.22 -10.05
CA GLU A 191 3.12 19.47 -9.34
C GLU A 191 1.70 19.47 -8.76
N ASP A 192 0.81 18.58 -9.20
CA ASP A 192 -0.59 18.50 -8.77
C ASP A 192 -0.89 17.29 -7.88
N ILE A 193 0.14 16.53 -7.52
CA ILE A 193 0.07 15.39 -6.61
C ILE A 193 0.82 15.73 -5.32
N PRO A 194 0.11 16.19 -4.27
CA PRO A 194 0.72 16.55 -3.02
C PRO A 194 1.02 15.32 -2.14
N SER A 195 2.04 15.46 -1.32
CA SER A 195 2.34 14.61 -0.17
C SER A 195 2.50 15.48 1.07
N ILE A 196 2.16 14.96 2.24
CA ILE A 196 2.39 15.66 3.52
C ILE A 196 3.60 15.07 4.21
N VAL A 197 4.59 15.91 4.51
CA VAL A 197 5.72 15.58 5.38
C VAL A 197 5.66 16.46 6.61
N ALA A 198 5.76 15.87 7.80
CA ALA A 198 5.74 16.61 9.05
C ALA A 198 6.50 15.87 10.15
N GLU A 199 6.83 16.59 11.21
CA GLU A 199 7.20 15.98 12.49
C GLU A 199 6.00 15.99 13.42
N MET A 200 5.75 14.87 14.10
CA MET A 200 4.67 14.67 15.04
C MET A 200 5.22 14.31 16.41
N GLN A 201 4.73 14.97 17.47
CA GLN A 201 5.17 14.70 18.84
C GLN A 201 4.31 13.64 19.51
N LEU A 202 4.91 12.54 19.96
CA LEU A 202 4.23 11.56 20.81
C LEU A 202 3.87 12.17 22.17
N HIS A 203 2.89 11.61 22.89
CA HIS A 203 2.52 12.07 24.23
C HIS A 203 3.67 12.00 25.24
N SER A 204 4.69 11.18 24.97
CA SER A 204 5.92 11.04 25.75
C SER A 204 6.96 12.12 25.48
N GLY A 205 6.76 12.93 24.43
CA GLY A 205 7.57 14.11 24.09
C GLY A 205 8.54 13.90 22.93
N GLU A 206 8.78 12.66 22.48
CA GLU A 206 9.62 12.36 21.33
C GLU A 206 8.95 12.79 20.02
N TRP A 207 9.75 13.36 19.12
CA TRP A 207 9.33 13.74 17.78
C TRP A 207 9.66 12.62 16.81
N ILE A 208 8.68 12.23 16.00
CA ILE A 208 8.80 11.26 14.92
C ILE A 208 8.45 11.96 13.61
N ARG A 209 8.98 11.50 12.48
CA ARG A 209 8.64 12.04 11.16
C ARG A 209 7.51 11.21 10.56
N ILE A 210 6.57 11.87 9.90
CA ILE A 210 5.48 11.24 9.17
C ILE A 210 5.54 11.62 7.70
N TYR A 211 5.25 10.65 6.84
CA TYR A 211 5.05 10.85 5.40
C TYR A 211 3.68 10.31 5.03
N CYS A 212 2.81 11.18 4.53
CA CYS A 212 1.50 10.81 4.00
C CYS A 212 1.58 10.88 2.47
N LEU A 213 1.39 9.75 1.81
CA LEU A 213 1.61 9.61 0.36
C LEU A 213 0.34 9.13 -0.34
N HIS A 214 0.14 9.59 -1.57
CA HIS A 214 -0.87 9.08 -2.49
C HIS A 214 -0.41 9.22 -3.95
N PRO A 215 0.60 8.43 -4.37
CA PRO A 215 1.14 8.53 -5.72
C PRO A 215 0.12 8.05 -6.76
N MET A 216 0.22 8.59 -7.98
CA MET A 216 -0.63 8.23 -9.12
C MET A 216 -0.57 6.74 -9.47
N PRO A 217 -1.69 6.03 -9.66
CA PRO A 217 -1.67 4.63 -10.07
C PRO A 217 -1.31 4.47 -11.56
N PRO A 218 -0.66 3.36 -11.96
CA PRO A 218 -0.63 2.95 -13.35
C PRO A 218 -2.02 2.44 -13.76
N SER A 219 -2.78 3.25 -14.48
CA SER A 219 -4.13 2.89 -14.95
C SER A 219 -4.43 3.51 -16.32
N PRO A 220 -5.30 2.88 -17.15
CA PRO A 220 -5.68 3.43 -18.46
C PRO A 220 -6.29 4.84 -18.41
N THR A 221 -6.76 5.26 -17.23
CA THR A 221 -7.44 6.54 -17.01
C THR A 221 -6.52 7.61 -16.45
N GLU A 222 -5.36 7.25 -15.89
CA GLU A 222 -4.47 8.18 -15.18
C GLU A 222 -3.05 8.16 -15.74
N ALA A 223 -2.43 6.98 -15.83
CA ALA A 223 -1.06 6.83 -16.32
C ALA A 223 -0.82 5.51 -17.06
N ASP A 224 -0.21 5.59 -18.24
CA ASP A 224 0.13 4.40 -19.04
C ASP A 224 1.17 3.50 -18.37
N THR A 225 2.02 4.06 -17.49
CA THR A 225 3.13 3.35 -16.84
C THR A 225 3.15 3.55 -15.34
N SER A 226 3.87 2.67 -14.63
CA SER A 226 4.13 2.79 -13.18
C SER A 226 5.33 3.67 -12.82
N THR A 227 5.94 4.33 -13.80
CA THR A 227 7.24 5.00 -13.67
C THR A 227 7.21 6.09 -12.58
N ASP A 228 6.24 7.00 -12.63
CA ASP A 228 6.17 8.15 -11.72
C ASP A 228 5.92 7.71 -10.27
N ARG A 229 4.95 6.82 -10.09
CA ARG A 229 4.65 6.20 -8.80
C ARG A 229 5.86 5.50 -8.18
N ASP A 230 6.57 4.71 -9.00
CA ASP A 230 7.75 3.97 -8.55
C ASP A 230 8.86 4.94 -8.12
N ALA A 231 9.09 6.01 -8.89
CA ALA A 231 10.08 7.03 -8.58
C ALA A 231 9.74 7.80 -7.29
N GLU A 232 8.47 8.18 -7.08
CA GLU A 232 8.02 8.87 -5.87
C GLU A 232 8.35 8.07 -4.61
N LEU A 233 7.97 6.78 -4.58
CA LEU A 233 8.28 5.90 -3.45
C LEU A 233 9.79 5.82 -3.20
N LEU A 234 10.59 5.65 -4.27
CA LEU A 234 12.03 5.52 -4.14
C LEU A 234 12.72 6.83 -3.71
N LEU A 235 12.22 7.99 -4.13
CA LEU A 235 12.69 9.30 -3.65
C LEU A 235 12.44 9.47 -2.16
N VAL A 236 11.24 9.16 -1.69
CA VAL A 236 10.89 9.16 -0.27
C VAL A 236 11.78 8.18 0.50
N GLY A 237 11.98 6.97 -0.04
CA GLY A 237 12.85 5.97 0.58
C GLY A 237 14.29 6.44 0.75
N LYS A 238 14.85 7.09 -0.28
CA LYS A 238 16.21 7.68 -0.22
C LYS A 238 16.30 8.82 0.78
N GLU A 239 15.27 9.64 0.92
CA GLU A 239 15.23 10.68 1.95
C GLU A 239 15.25 10.07 3.36
N ILE A 240 14.40 9.08 3.60
CA ILE A 240 14.30 8.40 4.90
C ILE A 240 15.64 7.78 5.28
N ALA A 241 16.30 7.10 4.35
CA ALA A 241 17.60 6.48 4.55
C ALA A 241 18.70 7.48 4.97
N LYS A 242 18.62 8.74 4.50
CA LYS A 242 19.61 9.78 4.82
C LYS A 242 19.42 10.39 6.21
N ASN A 243 18.18 10.45 6.69
CA ASN A 243 17.83 11.27 7.84
C ASN A 243 17.80 10.51 9.18
N ASN A 244 17.89 9.17 9.17
CA ASN A 244 17.95 8.30 10.36
C ASN A 244 16.97 8.68 11.49
N HIS A 245 15.74 9.02 11.10
CA HIS A 245 14.67 9.39 12.01
C HIS A 245 13.80 8.19 12.39
N SER A 246 13.09 8.31 13.51
CA SER A 246 11.90 7.49 13.78
C SER A 246 10.80 7.92 12.82
N VAL A 247 10.32 7.03 11.95
CA VAL A 247 9.44 7.35 10.83
C VAL A 247 8.18 6.49 10.82
N LEU A 248 7.04 7.09 10.47
CA LEU A 248 5.86 6.42 9.95
C LEU A 248 5.59 6.89 8.52
N VAL A 249 5.31 5.97 7.60
CA VAL A 249 4.84 6.28 6.23
C VAL A 249 3.50 5.62 6.05
N PHE A 250 2.46 6.36 5.67
CA PHE A 250 1.13 5.77 5.51
C PHE A 250 0.30 6.49 4.45
N GLY A 251 -0.58 5.72 3.80
CA GLY A 251 -1.44 6.20 2.72
C GLY A 251 -1.79 5.08 1.75
N ASP A 252 -2.46 5.44 0.67
CA ASP A 252 -2.74 4.58 -0.47
C ASP A 252 -1.61 4.73 -1.49
N LEU A 253 -0.74 3.73 -1.56
CA LEU A 253 0.45 3.78 -2.40
C LEU A 253 0.17 3.31 -3.84
N ASN A 254 -1.09 2.98 -4.17
CA ASN A 254 -1.48 2.51 -5.49
C ASN A 254 -0.61 1.36 -6.02
N ASP A 255 -0.10 0.55 -5.10
CA ASP A 255 0.76 -0.59 -5.38
C ASP A 255 0.53 -1.68 -4.34
N VAL A 256 0.72 -2.94 -4.74
CA VAL A 256 0.50 -4.08 -3.85
C VAL A 256 1.74 -4.35 -3.00
N ALA A 257 1.52 -4.80 -1.75
CA ALA A 257 2.58 -5.05 -0.78
C ALA A 257 3.74 -5.92 -1.29
N TRP A 258 3.45 -6.91 -2.15
CA TRP A 258 4.43 -7.85 -2.71
C TRP A 258 5.02 -7.41 -4.06
N SER A 259 4.76 -6.19 -4.52
CA SER A 259 5.36 -5.69 -5.75
C SER A 259 6.88 -5.55 -5.61
N ARG A 260 7.59 -5.52 -6.75
CA ARG A 260 9.03 -5.24 -6.77
C ARG A 260 9.34 -3.85 -6.20
N THR A 261 8.55 -2.84 -6.54
CA THR A 261 8.72 -1.46 -6.05
C THR A 261 8.51 -1.37 -4.54
N SER A 262 7.49 -2.03 -3.97
CA SER A 262 7.25 -2.04 -2.52
C SER A 262 8.38 -2.73 -1.74
N ARG A 263 8.99 -3.79 -2.32
CA ARG A 263 10.20 -4.42 -1.75
C ARG A 263 11.39 -3.48 -1.83
N LEU A 264 11.63 -2.89 -3.00
CA LEU A 264 12.74 -1.97 -3.21
C LEU A 264 12.63 -0.72 -2.30
N PHE A 265 11.43 -0.19 -2.12
CA PHE A 265 11.17 0.88 -1.15
C PHE A 265 11.60 0.49 0.27
N GLN A 266 11.23 -0.70 0.76
CA GLN A 266 11.64 -1.18 2.08
C GLN A 266 13.17 -1.36 2.17
N GLN A 267 13.80 -1.95 1.16
CA GLN A 267 15.25 -2.18 1.11
C GLN A 267 16.06 -0.88 1.08
N ILE A 268 15.55 0.14 0.38
CA ILE A 268 16.20 1.45 0.27
C ILE A 268 15.97 2.28 1.54
N SER A 269 14.73 2.31 2.05
CA SER A 269 14.36 3.12 3.22
C SER A 269 14.74 2.51 4.57
N GLY A 270 14.92 1.17 4.62
CA GLY A 270 15.10 0.42 5.85
C GLY A 270 13.83 0.33 6.72
N LEU A 271 12.66 0.67 6.17
CA LEU A 271 11.38 0.56 6.88
C LEU A 271 10.85 -0.87 6.87
N LEU A 272 10.03 -1.18 7.88
CA LEU A 272 9.40 -2.48 8.07
C LEU A 272 7.91 -2.43 7.71
N ASP A 273 7.38 -3.56 7.23
CA ASP A 273 5.98 -3.77 6.92
C ASP A 273 5.29 -4.58 8.03
N PRO A 274 4.38 -3.97 8.82
CA PRO A 274 3.70 -4.66 9.89
C PRO A 274 2.79 -5.79 9.40
N ARG A 275 2.44 -5.86 8.10
CA ARG A 275 1.58 -6.90 7.52
C ARG A 275 2.32 -8.22 7.31
N LYS A 276 3.64 -8.19 7.08
CA LYS A 276 4.44 -9.41 6.88
C LYS A 276 4.31 -10.34 8.10
N GLY A 277 4.02 -11.61 7.84
CA GLY A 277 3.73 -12.66 8.83
C GLY A 277 2.34 -12.59 9.48
N ARG A 278 1.43 -11.72 9.03
CA ARG A 278 0.11 -11.52 9.68
C ARG A 278 -1.10 -11.66 8.76
N GLY A 279 -1.02 -11.17 7.53
CA GLY A 279 -2.14 -11.19 6.60
C GLY A 279 -1.95 -10.26 5.41
N LEU A 280 -2.85 -10.38 4.42
CA LEU A 280 -2.83 -9.56 3.21
C LEU A 280 -3.35 -8.14 3.48
N TYR A 281 -4.36 -7.98 4.35
CA TYR A 281 -5.03 -6.69 4.63
C TYR A 281 -5.58 -6.02 3.36
N ASN A 282 -6.32 -6.78 2.55
CA ASN A 282 -6.87 -6.28 1.29
C ASN A 282 -7.83 -5.10 1.53
N THR A 283 -7.50 -3.94 0.96
CA THR A 283 -8.25 -2.69 1.09
C THR A 283 -9.04 -2.31 -0.15
N PHE A 284 -8.60 -2.73 -1.34
CA PHE A 284 -9.24 -2.41 -2.61
C PHE A 284 -9.40 -3.68 -3.47
N HIS A 285 -10.48 -3.89 -4.22
CA HIS A 285 -11.65 -3.02 -4.33
C HIS A 285 -12.74 -3.48 -3.36
N ALA A 286 -13.19 -2.58 -2.50
CA ALA A 286 -14.10 -2.86 -1.40
C ALA A 286 -15.48 -3.42 -1.84
N GLU A 287 -15.90 -3.16 -3.07
CA GLU A 287 -17.18 -3.66 -3.61
C GLU A 287 -17.11 -5.08 -4.18
N TYR A 288 -15.90 -5.59 -4.46
CA TYR A 288 -15.70 -6.89 -5.10
C TYR A 288 -14.98 -7.88 -4.17
N PRO A 289 -15.70 -8.64 -3.30
CA PRO A 289 -15.09 -9.55 -2.32
C PRO A 289 -14.06 -10.55 -2.86
N LEU A 290 -14.21 -10.97 -4.11
CA LEU A 290 -13.31 -11.94 -4.75
C LEU A 290 -12.12 -11.27 -5.47
N LEU A 291 -12.17 -9.96 -5.70
CA LEU A 291 -11.14 -9.17 -6.41
C LEU A 291 -10.65 -8.06 -5.49
N ARG A 292 -9.89 -8.47 -4.47
CA ARG A 292 -9.26 -7.53 -3.53
C ARG A 292 -7.78 -7.81 -3.32
N TRP A 293 -7.03 -6.76 -3.03
CA TRP A 293 -5.61 -6.69 -2.75
C TRP A 293 -5.29 -5.44 -1.87
N PRO A 294 -4.10 -5.35 -1.27
CA PRO A 294 -3.76 -4.29 -0.34
C PRO A 294 -3.06 -3.13 -1.05
N LEU A 295 -3.75 -1.99 -1.19
CA LEU A 295 -3.18 -0.76 -1.75
C LEU A 295 -2.83 0.28 -0.69
N ASP A 296 -3.41 0.17 0.50
CA ASP A 296 -3.12 1.05 1.62
C ASP A 296 -2.03 0.45 2.52
N HIS A 297 -1.00 1.24 2.79
CA HIS A 297 0.20 0.81 3.50
C HIS A 297 0.41 1.64 4.76
N ILE A 298 1.04 1.02 5.74
CA ILE A 298 1.63 1.69 6.90
C ILE A 298 2.99 1.06 7.08
N PHE A 299 4.06 1.76 6.74
CA PHE A 299 5.44 1.37 7.02
C PHE A 299 5.97 2.16 8.20
N HIS A 300 6.95 1.59 8.91
CA HIS A 300 7.59 2.29 10.02
C HIS A 300 9.04 1.88 10.21
N SER A 301 9.81 2.73 10.89
CA SER A 301 11.19 2.42 11.26
C SER A 301 11.25 1.28 12.30
N SER A 302 12.42 0.66 12.44
CA SER A 302 12.59 -0.54 13.27
C SER A 302 12.55 -0.29 14.79
N ASP A 303 12.37 0.94 15.22
CA ASP A 303 12.11 1.36 16.61
C ASP A 303 10.62 1.33 16.98
N PHE A 304 9.72 0.98 16.05
CA PHE A 304 8.31 0.72 16.37
C PHE A 304 8.03 -0.78 16.47
N MET A 305 7.20 -1.13 17.45
CA MET A 305 6.61 -2.46 17.59
C MET A 305 5.13 -2.41 17.26
N MET A 306 4.58 -3.52 16.79
CA MET A 306 3.20 -3.57 16.34
C MET A 306 2.23 -4.01 17.45
N SER A 307 1.26 -3.16 17.79
CA SER A 307 0.17 -3.50 18.72
C SER A 307 -1.02 -4.10 17.97
N GLU A 308 -1.51 -3.42 16.93
CA GLU A 308 -2.74 -3.80 16.21
C GLU A 308 -2.81 -3.20 14.80
N ILE A 309 -3.21 -4.00 13.80
CA ILE A 309 -3.59 -3.54 12.45
C ILE A 309 -4.91 -4.17 12.07
N LYS A 310 -5.80 -3.36 11.48
CA LYS A 310 -7.13 -3.79 11.05
C LYS A 310 -7.52 -3.08 9.77
N VAL A 311 -8.06 -3.83 8.82
CA VAL A 311 -8.93 -3.27 7.78
C VAL A 311 -10.29 -3.01 8.45
N LEU A 312 -10.75 -1.78 8.38
CA LEU A 312 -12.00 -1.33 8.99
C LEU A 312 -13.21 -1.62 8.08
N PRO A 313 -14.46 -1.54 8.60
CA PRO A 313 -15.66 -1.75 7.79
C PRO A 313 -15.78 -0.81 6.59
N TYR A 314 -16.57 -1.22 5.59
CA TYR A 314 -16.86 -0.42 4.38
C TYR A 314 -17.44 0.95 4.72
N ILE A 315 -16.96 2.01 4.06
CA ILE A 315 -17.42 3.39 4.25
C ILE A 315 -18.09 4.01 3.01
N GLY A 316 -18.44 3.21 2.00
CA GLY A 316 -18.97 3.74 0.73
C GLY A 316 -17.91 4.11 -0.31
N SER A 317 -16.62 4.02 0.05
CA SER A 317 -15.46 4.16 -0.84
C SER A 317 -15.13 2.82 -1.48
N ASP A 318 -14.52 2.82 -2.65
CA ASP A 318 -13.89 1.64 -3.25
C ASP A 318 -12.69 1.12 -2.44
N HIS A 319 -12.22 1.86 -1.44
CA HIS A 319 -11.28 1.41 -0.42
C HIS A 319 -11.93 1.16 0.94
N PHE A 320 -11.33 0.24 1.71
CA PHE A 320 -11.54 0.13 3.15
C PHE A 320 -10.51 0.95 3.92
N PRO A 321 -10.90 1.71 4.96
CA PRO A 321 -9.93 2.38 5.83
C PRO A 321 -9.07 1.36 6.59
N VAL A 322 -7.84 1.73 6.92
CA VAL A 322 -6.90 0.93 7.70
C VAL A 322 -6.62 1.62 9.04
N TYR A 323 -6.81 0.87 10.12
CA TYR A 323 -6.37 1.26 11.45
C TYR A 323 -5.04 0.59 11.78
N GLY A 324 -4.07 1.39 12.24
CA GLY A 324 -2.79 0.92 12.77
C GLY A 324 -2.55 1.46 14.17
N LYS A 325 -1.96 0.65 15.03
CA LYS A 325 -1.54 1.03 16.39
C LYS A 325 -0.17 0.47 16.69
N PHE A 326 0.76 1.36 17.04
CA PHE A 326 2.17 1.05 17.17
C PHE A 326 2.68 1.55 18.52
N GLN A 327 3.66 0.83 19.06
CA GLN A 327 4.40 1.24 20.24
C GLN A 327 5.75 1.75 19.80
N PHE A 328 6.05 3.01 20.12
CA PHE A 328 7.40 3.53 19.98
C PHE A 328 8.31 2.93 21.07
N SER A 329 9.36 2.24 20.64
CA SER A 329 10.29 1.49 21.49
C SER A 329 11.68 1.47 20.85
N PRO A 330 12.51 2.51 21.05
CA PRO A 330 13.88 2.59 20.51
C PRO A 330 14.73 1.32 20.69
N PRO A 331 14.66 0.58 21.82
CA PRO A 331 15.40 -0.69 21.96
C PRO A 331 15.03 -1.78 20.94
N ALA A 332 13.87 -1.69 20.28
CA ALA A 332 13.45 -2.64 19.24
C ALA A 332 14.34 -2.55 17.99
N GLU A 333 14.94 -1.38 17.71
CA GLU A 333 15.81 -1.19 16.55
C GLU A 333 17.01 -2.13 16.55
N ALA A 334 17.53 -2.48 17.73
CA ALA A 334 18.66 -3.38 17.87
C ALA A 334 18.33 -4.86 17.59
N VAL A 335 17.04 -5.21 17.48
CA VAL A 335 16.57 -6.61 17.40
C VAL A 335 15.75 -6.86 16.14
N GLN A 336 15.06 -5.83 15.62
CA GLN A 336 14.29 -5.94 14.38
C GLN A 336 15.22 -5.75 13.18
N GLU A 337 15.41 -6.83 12.43
CA GLU A 337 16.23 -6.86 11.22
C GLU A 337 15.59 -5.96 10.14
N LYS A 338 16.42 -5.13 9.49
CA LYS A 338 16.05 -4.34 8.32
C LYS A 338 16.53 -5.07 7.08
N GLU A 339 15.73 -5.05 6.02
CA GLU A 339 16.24 -5.40 4.70
C GLU A 339 17.18 -4.28 4.22
N GLU A 340 18.30 -4.62 3.58
CA GLU A 340 19.23 -3.65 3.02
C GLU A 340 19.36 -3.89 1.52
N ALA A 341 19.23 -2.82 0.73
CA ALA A 341 19.43 -2.89 -0.71
C ALA A 341 20.89 -3.21 -1.06
N ASP A 342 21.08 -4.19 -1.95
CA ASP A 342 22.38 -4.47 -2.54
C ASP A 342 22.78 -3.44 -3.62
N ALA A 343 23.92 -3.65 -4.30
CA ALA A 343 24.40 -2.71 -5.30
C ALA A 343 23.53 -2.69 -6.57
N GLU A 344 22.95 -3.83 -6.96
CA GLU A 344 22.09 -3.94 -8.13
C GLU A 344 20.74 -3.28 -7.85
N GLU A 345 20.18 -3.50 -6.66
CA GLU A 345 18.93 -2.89 -6.20
C GLU A 345 19.07 -1.37 -6.06
N LYS A 346 20.20 -0.88 -5.53
CA LYS A 346 20.48 0.57 -5.50
C LYS A 346 20.58 1.15 -6.90
N GLN A 347 21.23 0.45 -7.83
CA GLN A 347 21.30 0.88 -9.22
C GLN A 347 19.91 0.90 -9.86
N GLU A 348 19.09 -0.14 -9.66
CA GLU A 348 17.71 -0.18 -10.14
C GLU A 348 16.90 1.01 -9.61
N ALA A 349 17.07 1.36 -8.33
CA ALA A 349 16.38 2.50 -7.74
C ALA A 349 16.77 3.82 -8.42
N GLU A 350 18.07 4.04 -8.67
CA GLU A 350 18.54 5.23 -9.38
C GLU A 350 18.04 5.29 -10.83
N GLU A 351 18.01 4.16 -11.54
CA GLU A 351 17.52 4.08 -12.92
C GLU A 351 16.02 4.40 -13.00
N LYS A 352 15.20 3.83 -12.10
CA LYS A 352 13.76 4.12 -12.03
C LYS A 352 13.47 5.58 -11.70
N ILE A 353 14.22 6.16 -10.76
CA ILE A 353 14.09 7.58 -10.42
C ILE A 353 14.49 8.45 -11.62
N ALA A 354 15.55 8.10 -12.34
CA ALA A 354 15.98 8.87 -13.51
C ALA A 354 14.97 8.80 -14.68
N GLU A 355 14.28 7.66 -14.84
CA GLU A 355 13.26 7.46 -15.89
C GLU A 355 12.04 8.38 -15.72
N ALA A 356 11.64 8.69 -14.48
CA ALA A 356 10.47 9.53 -14.18
C ALA A 356 10.72 11.04 -14.38
N GLU A 357 11.97 11.45 -14.69
CA GLU A 357 12.38 12.87 -14.76
C GLU A 357 11.80 13.72 -13.61
N PRO A 358 11.97 13.29 -12.34
CA PRO A 358 11.32 13.92 -11.20
C PRO A 358 11.71 15.39 -11.08
N ILE A 359 10.88 16.16 -10.41
CA ILE A 359 11.14 17.58 -10.20
C ILE A 359 12.52 17.71 -9.54
N LYS A 360 13.46 18.33 -10.27
CA LYS A 360 14.89 18.33 -9.93
C LYS A 360 15.17 18.87 -8.52
N GLU A 361 14.28 19.71 -8.03
CA GLU A 361 14.16 20.10 -6.62
C GLU A 361 12.72 19.82 -6.22
N VAL A 362 12.50 18.85 -5.32
CA VAL A 362 11.17 18.57 -4.74
C VAL A 362 10.59 19.89 -4.28
N VAL A 363 9.42 20.27 -4.82
CA VAL A 363 8.81 21.56 -4.49
C VAL A 363 8.27 21.47 -3.07
N GLU A 364 8.92 22.17 -2.15
CA GLU A 364 8.54 22.28 -0.75
C GLU A 364 7.71 23.54 -0.54
N GLU A 365 6.43 23.37 -0.19
CA GLU A 365 5.57 24.47 0.24
C GLU A 365 5.35 24.38 1.75
N LYS A 366 5.68 25.47 2.47
CA LYS A 366 5.38 25.55 3.90
C LYS A 366 3.87 25.69 4.11
N TYR A 367 3.31 24.78 4.89
CA TYR A 367 1.91 24.82 5.24
C TYR A 367 1.65 25.89 6.31
N ASN A 368 0.92 26.95 5.95
CA ASN A 368 0.63 28.09 6.84
C ASN A 368 -0.70 27.96 7.62
N GLY A 369 -1.27 26.75 7.73
CA GLY A 369 -2.49 26.51 8.50
C GLY A 369 -2.25 26.52 10.03
N LYS A 370 -3.32 26.30 10.81
CA LYS A 370 -3.36 26.41 12.29
C LYS A 370 -2.47 25.42 13.08
N SER A 371 -1.46 24.80 12.48
CA SER A 371 -0.61 23.79 13.12
C SER A 371 0.51 24.35 14.02
N GLU A 372 0.79 25.66 13.97
CA GLU A 372 1.84 26.30 14.78
C GLU A 372 1.25 27.09 15.97
N GLU A 373 0.94 26.40 17.07
CA GLU A 373 0.86 27.01 18.42
C GLU A 373 1.57 26.16 19.47
#